data_AF-A0A2E1XPD8-F1
#
_entry.id   AF-A0A2E1XPD8-F1
#
_cell.length_a   1.000
_cell.length_b   1.000
_cell.length_c   1.000
_cell.angle_alpha   90.00
_cell.angle_beta   90.00
_cell.angle_gamma   90.00
#
_symmetry.space_group_name_H-M   'P 1'
#
loop_
_entity.id
_entity.type
_entity.pdbx_description
1 polymer ?
#
loop_
_entity_poly.entity_id
_entity_poly.type
_entity_poly.pdbx_seq_one_letter_code
_entity_poly.pdbx_strand_id
1 'polypeptide(L)'
;MKNILTLFFLFFSTFSFTQESLEPLKTNYKLLNGFNNIRSSNITNNGFIYLTDTISLPVIDDFSTNKFKNYLTDTSLSNISDSNWYKIYDLDGNRVPLTANYMSSPTFEYIYDSINLNGLDTLSVLVNELTPDTFLIYNFSFYPITYDTVILWPNVTIIDSLWTLANPDISYSDPSPDLTQDSLNLFFVQPVNEDFNKIWLDNDVYLNNNYSSNPWTLGIVTFDGLNASGLPYDWTTGVTDWTDVLTSKPLFLNQKTISDSIYFSFFFQSGGNGDTPESDDSLKLEFYIPSNNQWSPIWSTHGFESDDWFYQHILLDSNLY
;
A
#
# COMPACT_ATOMS: atom_id res chain seq x y z
N MET A 1 -30.40 -16.61 -85.87
CA MET A 1 -29.17 -17.37 -86.16
C MET A 1 -28.09 -16.96 -85.16
N LYS A 2 -27.59 -17.95 -84.41
CA LYS A 2 -26.26 -18.08 -83.79
C LYS A 2 -25.66 -16.93 -82.96
N ASN A 3 -25.66 -17.20 -81.65
CA ASN A 3 -24.61 -16.99 -80.65
C ASN A 3 -23.20 -16.70 -81.21
N ILE A 4 -22.60 -15.58 -80.77
CA ILE A 4 -21.16 -15.49 -80.51
C ILE A 4 -21.01 -14.69 -79.22
N LEU A 5 -20.70 -15.38 -78.13
CA LEU A 5 -20.35 -14.82 -76.84
C LEU A 5 -18.83 -14.90 -76.74
N THR A 6 -18.15 -13.80 -77.05
CA THR A 6 -16.68 -13.69 -76.96
C THR A 6 -16.30 -13.46 -75.50
N LEU A 7 -15.78 -14.50 -74.87
CA LEU A 7 -15.26 -14.47 -73.50
C LEU A 7 -13.86 -13.84 -73.50
N PHE A 8 -13.73 -12.62 -73.00
CA PHE A 8 -12.43 -11.96 -72.82
C PHE A 8 -11.90 -12.31 -71.43
N PHE A 9 -10.99 -13.28 -71.34
CA PHE A 9 -10.27 -13.59 -70.10
C PHE A 9 -9.10 -12.59 -69.95
N LEU A 10 -9.30 -11.53 -69.17
CA LEU A 10 -8.22 -10.67 -68.70
C LEU A 10 -7.58 -11.31 -67.46
N PHE A 11 -6.41 -11.93 -67.67
CA PHE A 11 -5.51 -12.36 -66.60
C PHE A 11 -5.01 -11.11 -65.85
N PHE A 12 -5.65 -10.76 -64.74
CA PHE A 12 -5.08 -9.82 -63.77
C PHE A 12 -3.99 -10.56 -62.98
N SER A 13 -2.72 -10.27 -63.30
CA SER A 13 -1.60 -10.67 -62.44
C SER A 13 -1.53 -9.68 -61.29
N THR A 14 -1.96 -10.09 -60.10
CA THR A 14 -1.73 -9.33 -58.86
C THR A 14 -0.27 -9.52 -58.45
N PHE A 15 0.58 -8.55 -58.78
CA PHE A 15 1.88 -8.43 -58.12
C PHE A 15 1.63 -7.92 -56.70
N SER A 16 1.58 -8.83 -55.73
CA SER A 16 1.64 -8.46 -54.31
C SER A 16 3.09 -8.15 -53.96
N PHE A 17 3.41 -6.87 -53.83
CA PHE A 17 4.61 -6.44 -53.12
C PHE A 17 4.30 -6.44 -51.63
N THR A 18 4.83 -7.41 -50.88
CA THR A 18 4.95 -7.30 -49.44
C THR A 18 6.17 -6.43 -49.16
N GLN A 19 5.93 -5.23 -48.64
CA GLN A 19 6.98 -4.34 -48.14
C GLN A 19 7.08 -4.57 -46.62
N GLU A 20 8.25 -4.98 -46.13
CA GLU A 20 8.52 -5.00 -44.69
C GLU A 20 8.60 -3.53 -44.22
N SER A 21 7.70 -3.11 -43.34
CA SER A 21 7.84 -1.86 -42.60
C SER A 21 8.66 -2.13 -41.34
N LEU A 22 9.74 -1.39 -41.16
CA LEU A 22 10.41 -1.27 -39.87
C LEU A 22 9.51 -0.42 -38.98
N GLU A 23 8.64 -1.08 -38.23
CA GLU A 23 7.86 -0.46 -37.17
C GLU A 23 8.56 -0.68 -35.82
N PRO A 24 8.62 0.35 -34.95
CA PRO A 24 9.06 0.15 -33.58
C PRO A 24 8.16 -0.88 -32.88
N LEU A 25 8.75 -1.68 -31.99
CA LEU A 25 8.03 -2.66 -31.18
C LEU A 25 6.92 -1.93 -30.39
N LYS A 26 5.66 -2.15 -30.78
CA LYS A 26 4.48 -1.52 -30.14
C LYS A 26 4.18 -2.06 -28.75
N THR A 27 4.78 -3.19 -28.37
CA THR A 27 4.62 -3.79 -27.05
C THR A 27 5.98 -4.08 -26.44
N ASN A 28 6.15 -3.65 -25.19
CA ASN A 28 7.41 -3.77 -24.50
C ASN A 28 7.42 -4.98 -23.58
N TYR A 29 8.13 -6.03 -23.99
CA TYR A 29 8.25 -7.27 -23.22
C TYR A 29 8.94 -7.09 -21.85
N LYS A 30 9.73 -6.01 -21.66
CA LYS A 30 10.38 -5.72 -20.37
C LYS A 30 9.37 -5.39 -19.28
N LEU A 31 8.18 -4.94 -19.67
CA LEU A 31 7.11 -4.64 -18.75
C LEU A 31 6.40 -5.91 -18.26
N LEU A 32 6.68 -7.14 -18.72
CA LEU A 32 5.86 -8.31 -18.33
C LEU A 32 6.10 -8.86 -16.90
N ASN A 33 6.88 -8.18 -16.05
CA ASN A 33 7.18 -8.61 -14.68
C ASN A 33 6.61 -7.61 -13.66
N GLY A 34 5.40 -7.87 -13.18
CA GLY A 34 4.69 -6.98 -12.27
C GLY A 34 5.07 -7.16 -10.79
N PHE A 35 5.33 -6.03 -10.12
CA PHE A 35 5.08 -5.83 -8.69
C PHE A 35 4.16 -4.61 -8.59
N ASN A 36 3.03 -4.74 -7.89
CA ASN A 36 2.12 -3.63 -7.62
C ASN A 36 2.42 -3.10 -6.22
N ASN A 37 2.85 -1.85 -6.09
CA ASN A 37 2.94 -1.17 -4.81
C ASN A 37 1.87 -0.09 -4.71
N ILE A 38 0.79 -0.40 -4.01
CA ILE A 38 -0.21 0.61 -3.64
C ILE A 38 0.38 1.43 -2.49
N ARG A 39 0.32 2.76 -2.57
CA ARG A 39 0.63 3.73 -1.49
C ARG A 39 -0.35 3.61 -0.30
N SER A 40 -0.66 2.42 0.17
CA SER A 40 -1.36 2.21 1.45
C SER A 40 -0.56 1.25 2.32
N SER A 41 -0.28 1.69 3.53
CA SER A 41 0.46 0.98 4.59
C SER A 41 -0.35 -0.17 5.20
N ASN A 42 -1.22 -0.80 4.41
CA ASN A 42 -2.02 -1.93 4.84
C ASN A 42 -1.10 -3.11 5.11
N ILE A 43 -1.22 -3.70 6.29
CA ILE A 43 -0.46 -4.89 6.64
C ILE A 43 -1.35 -6.13 6.59
N THR A 44 -0.74 -7.23 6.22
CA THR A 44 -1.38 -8.55 6.16
C THR A 44 -0.52 -9.54 6.91
N ASN A 45 -1.13 -10.65 7.33
CA ASN A 45 -0.39 -11.71 8.03
C ASN A 45 0.69 -12.30 7.10
N ASN A 46 1.90 -12.47 7.65
CA ASN A 46 3.13 -12.80 6.91
C ASN A 46 3.55 -11.72 5.89
N GLY A 47 3.16 -10.46 6.11
CA GLY A 47 3.59 -9.31 5.32
C GLY A 47 5.04 -8.90 5.61
N PHE A 48 5.65 -8.21 4.66
CA PHE A 48 7.03 -7.71 4.74
C PHE A 48 7.05 -6.19 4.95
N ILE A 49 7.82 -5.74 5.94
CA ILE A 49 8.12 -4.34 6.20
C ILE A 49 9.58 -4.09 5.85
N TYR A 50 9.81 -3.31 4.80
CA TYR A 50 11.16 -2.99 4.34
C TYR A 50 11.66 -1.72 5.02
N LEU A 51 12.76 -1.84 5.74
CA LEU A 51 13.44 -0.69 6.31
C LEU A 51 14.26 -0.01 5.22
N THR A 52 14.30 1.31 5.27
CA THR A 52 15.00 2.14 4.30
C THR A 52 16.10 2.92 5.00
N ASP A 53 17.26 2.93 4.36
CA ASP A 53 18.37 3.81 4.66
C ASP A 53 18.11 5.21 4.10
N THR A 54 18.93 6.17 4.52
CA THR A 54 18.90 7.55 4.04
C THR A 54 20.01 7.80 3.03
N ILE A 55 19.80 8.76 2.13
CA ILE A 55 20.83 9.16 1.14
C ILE A 55 21.47 10.48 1.57
N SER A 56 22.80 10.53 1.55
CA SER A 56 23.56 11.77 1.76
C SER A 56 23.66 12.61 0.48
N LEU A 57 23.56 13.94 0.62
CA LEU A 57 23.80 14.87 -0.48
C LEU A 57 25.29 14.93 -0.89
N PRO A 58 25.61 15.19 -2.18
CA PRO A 58 24.70 15.39 -3.31
C PRO A 58 24.16 14.08 -3.90
N VAL A 59 22.95 14.13 -4.45
CA VAL A 59 22.31 13.01 -5.15
C VAL A 59 22.17 13.39 -6.62
N ILE A 60 22.69 12.53 -7.50
CA ILE A 60 22.60 12.71 -8.95
C ILE A 60 22.18 11.39 -9.57
N ASP A 61 21.15 11.44 -10.40
CA ASP A 61 20.74 10.32 -11.23
C ASP A 61 20.51 10.75 -12.67
N ASP A 62 21.19 10.09 -13.59
CA ASP A 62 21.06 10.25 -15.04
C ASP A 62 20.29 9.08 -15.67
N PHE A 63 19.76 8.17 -14.82
CA PHE A 63 19.01 6.97 -15.19
C PHE A 63 19.73 6.03 -16.16
N SER A 64 21.05 6.17 -16.33
CA SER A 64 21.87 5.29 -17.17
C SER A 64 21.98 3.87 -16.61
N THR A 65 21.76 3.72 -15.30
CA THR A 65 21.82 2.47 -14.56
C THR A 65 20.59 2.30 -13.67
N ASN A 66 20.20 1.06 -13.38
CA ASN A 66 19.04 0.78 -12.56
C ASN A 66 19.34 1.02 -11.06
N LYS A 67 18.91 2.17 -10.54
CA LYS A 67 18.97 2.56 -9.13
C LYS A 67 17.66 2.35 -8.36
N PHE A 68 16.75 1.54 -8.88
CA PHE A 68 15.52 1.13 -8.23
C PHE A 68 15.79 0.02 -7.21
N LYS A 69 15.19 0.12 -6.01
CA LYS A 69 15.27 -0.89 -4.96
C LYS A 69 14.54 -2.16 -5.40
N ASN A 70 15.08 -3.31 -5.02
CA ASN A 70 14.44 -4.61 -5.24
C ASN A 70 13.91 -5.16 -3.92
N TYR A 71 12.72 -5.76 -3.96
CA TYR A 71 12.01 -6.23 -2.77
C TYR A 71 11.96 -7.75 -2.76
N LEU A 72 12.96 -8.36 -2.12
CA LEU A 72 13.06 -9.80 -1.98
C LEU A 72 12.21 -10.28 -0.78
N THR A 73 11.41 -11.32 -1.00
CA THR A 73 10.51 -11.92 -0.01
C THR A 73 10.99 -13.28 0.52
N ASP A 74 12.27 -13.58 0.35
CA ASP A 74 12.85 -14.86 0.78
C ASP A 74 13.17 -14.84 2.28
N THR A 75 12.33 -15.50 3.07
CA THR A 75 12.45 -15.58 4.53
C THR A 75 13.68 -16.34 5.02
N SER A 76 14.43 -17.02 4.14
CA SER A 76 15.68 -17.69 4.51
C SER A 76 16.88 -16.74 4.59
N LEU A 77 16.72 -15.49 4.15
CA LEU A 77 17.79 -14.50 4.14
C LEU A 77 18.09 -13.96 5.54
N SER A 78 19.38 -13.74 5.81
CA SER A 78 19.86 -13.30 7.14
C SER A 78 19.53 -11.85 7.49
N ASN A 79 19.09 -11.04 6.52
CA ASN A 79 18.67 -9.65 6.73
C ASN A 79 17.18 -9.53 7.09
N ILE A 80 16.46 -10.65 7.21
CA ILE A 80 15.04 -10.69 7.56
C ILE A 80 14.88 -11.18 8.99
N SER A 81 14.11 -10.45 9.78
CA SER A 81 13.71 -10.83 11.14
C SER A 81 12.19 -10.92 11.25
N ASP A 82 11.69 -11.98 11.86
CA ASP A 82 10.26 -12.15 12.15
C ASP A 82 9.87 -11.46 13.47
N SER A 83 8.60 -11.05 13.55
CA SER A 83 7.99 -10.49 14.74
C SER A 83 6.54 -10.90 14.82
N ASN A 84 6.16 -11.44 15.97
CA ASN A 84 4.80 -11.86 16.24
C ASN A 84 4.08 -10.86 17.14
N TRP A 85 2.87 -10.46 16.74
CA TRP A 85 2.03 -9.49 17.41
C TRP A 85 0.71 -10.16 17.82
N TYR A 86 0.13 -9.70 18.92
CA TYR A 86 -1.18 -10.15 19.41
C TYR A 86 -2.12 -8.95 19.53
N LYS A 87 -3.40 -9.17 19.27
CA LYS A 87 -4.37 -8.09 19.20
C LYS A 87 -4.73 -7.53 20.58
N ILE A 88 -4.78 -8.39 21.60
CA ILE A 88 -5.27 -8.06 22.94
C ILE A 88 -4.17 -8.30 23.98
N TYR A 89 -3.88 -7.27 24.76
CA TYR A 89 -3.06 -7.34 25.97
C TYR A 89 -3.85 -6.82 27.16
N ASP A 90 -3.53 -7.29 28.36
CA ASP A 90 -4.03 -6.65 29.59
C ASP A 90 -3.40 -5.26 29.76
N LEU A 91 -3.94 -4.47 30.70
CA LEU A 91 -3.43 -3.13 30.98
C LEU A 91 -1.99 -3.13 31.51
N ASP A 92 -1.55 -4.24 32.10
CA ASP A 92 -0.19 -4.46 32.61
C ASP A 92 0.80 -4.87 31.49
N GLY A 93 0.33 -5.06 30.25
CA GLY A 93 1.12 -5.43 29.09
C GLY A 93 1.37 -6.93 28.91
N ASN A 94 0.70 -7.80 29.67
CA ASN A 94 0.77 -9.24 29.47
C ASN A 94 -0.20 -9.69 28.37
N ARG A 95 0.25 -10.69 27.62
CA ARG A 95 -0.52 -11.27 26.53
C ARG A 95 -1.71 -12.08 27.07
N VAL A 96 -2.88 -11.78 26.53
CA VAL A 96 -4.10 -12.56 26.76
C VAL A 96 -4.09 -13.87 25.95
N PRO A 97 -4.61 -15.00 26.48
CA PRO A 97 -4.68 -16.28 25.76
C PRO A 97 -5.36 -16.20 24.38
N LEU A 98 -4.96 -17.06 23.43
CA LEU A 98 -5.55 -17.13 22.08
C LEU A 98 -7.03 -17.52 22.06
N THR A 99 -7.48 -18.23 23.10
CA THR A 99 -8.88 -18.65 23.23
C THR A 99 -9.76 -17.58 23.87
N ALA A 100 -9.17 -16.46 24.32
CA ALA A 100 -9.92 -15.43 25.00
C ALA A 100 -10.85 -14.70 24.03
N ASN A 101 -12.06 -14.43 24.52
CA ASN A 101 -13.09 -13.72 23.82
C ASN A 101 -13.88 -12.86 24.81
N TYR A 102 -14.39 -11.73 24.32
CA TYR A 102 -14.94 -10.66 25.13
C TYR A 102 -16.14 -10.01 24.45
N MET A 103 -16.96 -9.36 25.28
CA MET A 103 -18.11 -8.56 24.86
C MET A 103 -17.80 -7.07 25.07
N SER A 104 -18.30 -6.25 24.15
CA SER A 104 -18.23 -4.78 24.23
C SER A 104 -19.33 -4.18 25.12
N SER A 105 -20.29 -5.01 25.53
CA SER A 105 -21.40 -4.65 26.40
C SER A 105 -21.41 -5.51 27.67
N PRO A 106 -22.05 -5.02 28.76
CA PRO A 106 -22.16 -5.76 30.00
C PRO A 106 -22.70 -7.17 29.87
N THR A 107 -22.01 -8.13 30.50
CA THR A 107 -22.49 -9.50 30.71
C THR A 107 -22.90 -9.69 32.17
N PHE A 108 -23.78 -10.66 32.42
CA PHE A 108 -24.50 -10.76 33.69
C PHE A 108 -24.44 -12.15 34.32
N GLU A 109 -24.53 -12.15 35.64
CA GLU A 109 -24.85 -13.29 36.48
C GLU A 109 -26.29 -13.16 36.98
N TYR A 110 -27.10 -14.19 36.75
CA TYR A 110 -28.49 -14.29 37.20
C TYR A 110 -28.58 -15.29 38.35
N ILE A 111 -28.86 -14.78 39.55
CA ILE A 111 -29.04 -15.60 40.74
C ILE A 111 -30.54 -15.70 41.02
N TYR A 112 -31.07 -16.92 40.98
CA TYR A 112 -32.46 -17.19 41.28
C TYR A 112 -32.61 -17.73 42.69
N ASP A 113 -33.57 -17.18 43.45
CA ASP A 113 -33.96 -17.70 44.76
C ASP A 113 -35.47 -17.94 44.87
N SER A 114 -35.85 -19.04 45.52
CA SER A 114 -37.24 -19.41 45.78
C SER A 114 -37.66 -18.86 47.14
N ILE A 115 -38.54 -17.86 47.13
CA ILE A 115 -38.99 -17.17 48.32
C ILE A 115 -40.50 -17.40 48.53
N ASN A 116 -40.88 -17.73 49.77
CA ASN A 116 -42.28 -17.82 50.17
C ASN A 116 -42.72 -16.48 50.76
N LEU A 117 -43.64 -15.78 50.08
CA LEU A 117 -44.17 -14.50 50.53
C LEU A 117 -45.68 -14.63 50.78
N ASN A 118 -46.10 -14.51 52.03
CA ASN A 118 -47.50 -14.62 52.46
C ASN A 118 -48.20 -15.94 52.05
N GLY A 119 -47.47 -17.06 52.02
CA GLY A 119 -48.02 -18.38 51.66
C GLY A 119 -48.13 -18.62 50.16
N LEU A 120 -47.61 -17.72 49.31
CA LEU A 120 -47.43 -17.92 47.88
C LEU A 120 -45.95 -18.18 47.59
N ASP A 121 -45.67 -19.23 46.83
CA ASP A 121 -44.32 -19.49 46.32
C ASP A 121 -44.02 -18.53 45.15
N THR A 122 -42.93 -17.78 45.29
CA THR A 122 -42.49 -16.81 44.29
C THR A 122 -41.01 -16.99 43.95
N LEU A 123 -40.67 -16.66 42.72
CA LEU A 123 -39.30 -16.67 42.22
C LEU A 123 -38.75 -15.24 42.27
N SER A 124 -37.60 -15.07 42.91
CA SER A 124 -36.85 -13.81 42.86
C SER A 124 -35.61 -13.98 42.00
N VAL A 125 -35.22 -12.90 41.31
CA VAL A 125 -34.03 -12.87 40.45
C VAL A 125 -33.18 -11.67 40.85
N LEU A 126 -31.93 -11.94 41.21
CA LEU A 126 -30.88 -10.93 41.36
C LEU A 126 -30.02 -10.95 40.11
N VAL A 127 -29.78 -9.77 39.53
CA VAL A 127 -28.95 -9.60 38.33
C VAL A 127 -27.72 -8.81 38.72
N ASN A 128 -26.56 -9.46 38.65
CA ASN A 128 -25.27 -8.83 38.91
C ASN A 128 -24.55 -8.62 37.57
N GLU A 129 -24.04 -7.42 37.33
CA GLU A 129 -23.12 -7.18 36.22
C GLU A 129 -21.76 -7.82 36.53
N LEU A 130 -21.21 -8.57 35.57
CA LEU A 130 -19.86 -9.13 35.70
C LEU A 130 -18.84 -7.99 35.61
N THR A 131 -17.79 -8.08 36.42
CA THR A 131 -16.77 -7.03 36.49
C THR A 131 -16.05 -6.90 35.14
N PRO A 132 -16.09 -5.73 34.49
CA PRO A 132 -15.30 -5.50 33.30
C PRO A 132 -13.82 -5.35 33.64
N ASP A 133 -12.99 -5.50 32.61
CA ASP A 133 -11.56 -5.23 32.69
C ASP A 133 -11.11 -4.34 31.51
N THR A 134 -9.97 -3.69 31.63
CA THR A 134 -9.43 -2.77 30.62
C THR A 134 -8.30 -3.44 29.86
N PHE A 135 -8.39 -3.41 28.53
CA PHE A 135 -7.43 -4.06 27.63
C PHE A 135 -6.82 -3.07 26.64
N LEU A 136 -5.61 -3.39 26.19
CA LEU A 136 -4.95 -2.72 25.07
C LEU A 136 -5.28 -3.47 23.78
N ILE A 137 -5.96 -2.81 22.85
CA ILE A 137 -6.39 -3.37 21.58
C ILE A 137 -5.54 -2.79 20.46
N TYR A 138 -4.72 -3.64 19.85
CA TYR A 138 -3.83 -3.28 18.75
C TYR A 138 -4.55 -3.33 17.40
N ASN A 139 -4.34 -2.29 16.59
CA ASN A 139 -4.90 -2.18 15.26
C ASN A 139 -3.94 -2.73 14.20
N PHE A 140 -4.27 -3.89 13.65
CA PHE A 140 -3.50 -4.57 12.60
C PHE A 140 -3.83 -4.11 11.18
N SER A 141 -4.59 -3.03 11.01
CA SER A 141 -4.92 -2.54 9.67
C SER A 141 -3.72 -1.87 9.00
N PHE A 142 -2.85 -1.22 9.77
CA PHE A 142 -1.74 -0.42 9.24
C PHE A 142 -0.46 -0.54 10.08
N TYR A 143 0.69 -0.28 9.44
CA TYR A 143 1.95 -0.04 10.13
C TYR A 143 2.32 1.45 10.13
N PRO A 144 2.87 2.01 11.23
CA PRO A 144 3.16 1.38 12.51
C PRO A 144 1.88 0.97 13.26
N ILE A 145 1.95 -0.17 13.97
CA ILE A 145 0.81 -0.69 14.72
C ILE A 145 0.55 0.27 15.89
N THR A 146 -0.69 0.73 15.96
CA THR A 146 -1.21 1.57 17.05
C THR A 146 -2.14 0.76 17.94
N TYR A 147 -2.40 1.25 19.14
CA TYR A 147 -3.33 0.60 20.06
C TYR A 147 -4.17 1.63 20.81
N ASP A 148 -5.35 1.19 21.22
CA ASP A 148 -6.28 1.94 22.06
C ASP A 148 -6.61 1.15 23.33
N THR A 149 -6.99 1.85 24.39
CA THR A 149 -7.51 1.23 25.63
C THR A 149 -9.02 1.06 25.55
N VAL A 150 -9.52 -0.16 25.75
CA VAL A 150 -10.95 -0.48 25.69
C VAL A 150 -11.38 -1.27 26.92
N ILE A 151 -12.55 -0.92 27.48
CA ILE A 151 -13.18 -1.66 28.57
C ILE A 151 -14.03 -2.77 27.97
N LEU A 152 -13.84 -4.00 28.45
CA LEU A 152 -14.52 -5.19 27.93
C LEU A 152 -15.02 -6.07 29.07
N TRP A 153 -16.11 -6.79 28.79
CA TRP A 153 -16.68 -7.77 29.70
C TRP A 153 -16.30 -9.19 29.28
N PRO A 154 -16.14 -10.12 30.23
CA PRO A 154 -15.93 -11.52 29.89
C PRO A 154 -17.13 -12.05 29.11
N ASN A 155 -16.88 -12.79 28.03
CA ASN A 155 -17.94 -13.43 27.25
C ASN A 155 -18.45 -14.70 27.96
N VAL A 156 -19.18 -14.49 29.05
CA VAL A 156 -19.84 -15.53 29.80
C VAL A 156 -21.12 -14.96 30.41
N THR A 157 -22.19 -15.74 30.36
CA THR A 157 -23.40 -15.52 31.14
C THR A 157 -23.51 -16.67 32.15
N ILE A 158 -23.78 -16.33 33.40
CA ILE A 158 -23.87 -17.28 34.50
C ILE A 158 -25.31 -17.31 34.98
N ILE A 159 -25.86 -18.51 35.15
CA ILE A 159 -27.15 -18.76 35.75
C ILE A 159 -26.91 -19.65 36.96
N ASP A 160 -27.38 -19.21 38.13
CA ASP A 160 -27.26 -19.95 39.38
C ASP A 160 -28.57 -19.93 40.14
N SER A 161 -29.11 -21.10 40.48
CA SER A 161 -30.31 -21.23 41.29
C SER A 161 -29.93 -21.72 42.69
N LEU A 162 -30.23 -20.93 43.73
CA LEU A 162 -29.76 -21.24 45.09
C LEU A 162 -30.36 -22.51 45.72
N TRP A 163 -31.34 -23.12 45.07
CA TRP A 163 -32.01 -24.36 45.52
C TRP A 163 -31.50 -25.63 44.82
N THR A 164 -30.50 -25.54 43.95
CA THR A 164 -29.87 -26.69 43.30
C THR A 164 -28.55 -27.07 43.98
N LEU A 165 -28.02 -28.25 43.66
CA LEU A 165 -26.71 -28.71 44.16
C LEU A 165 -25.53 -28.20 43.32
N ALA A 166 -25.80 -27.70 42.10
CA ALA A 166 -24.78 -27.15 41.22
C ALA A 166 -24.58 -25.66 41.54
N ASN A 167 -23.34 -25.17 41.48
CA ASN A 167 -23.03 -23.76 41.70
C ASN A 167 -21.78 -23.36 40.87
N PRO A 168 -21.93 -22.55 39.82
CA PRO A 168 -23.21 -22.15 39.21
C PRO A 168 -23.92 -23.33 38.54
N ASP A 169 -25.23 -23.21 38.29
CA ASP A 169 -25.98 -24.21 37.52
C ASP A 169 -25.44 -24.35 36.10
N ILE A 170 -25.34 -23.21 35.39
CA ILE A 170 -24.98 -23.16 33.98
C ILE A 170 -24.13 -21.90 33.74
N SER A 171 -23.05 -22.07 32.99
CA SER A 171 -22.30 -20.98 32.39
C SER A 171 -22.17 -21.22 30.90
N TYR A 172 -22.44 -20.20 30.08
CA TYR A 172 -22.28 -20.29 28.63
C TYR A 172 -21.73 -18.98 28.05
N SER A 173 -21.01 -19.07 26.95
CA SER A 173 -20.48 -17.93 26.19
C SER A 173 -21.38 -17.61 25.00
N ASP A 174 -21.44 -16.35 24.59
CA ASP A 174 -22.04 -15.98 23.31
C ASP A 174 -21.22 -16.61 22.16
N PRO A 175 -21.86 -17.33 21.21
CA PRO A 175 -21.17 -17.90 20.05
C PRO A 175 -20.62 -16.84 19.09
N SER A 176 -21.05 -15.58 19.18
CA SER A 176 -20.61 -14.45 18.37
C SER A 176 -20.01 -13.35 19.26
N PRO A 177 -18.83 -13.58 19.88
CA PRO A 177 -18.17 -12.56 20.68
C PRO A 177 -17.83 -11.33 19.85
N ASP A 178 -17.95 -10.15 20.44
CA ASP A 178 -17.61 -8.88 19.79
C ASP A 178 -16.11 -8.77 19.52
N LEU A 179 -15.29 -9.34 20.40
CA LEU A 179 -13.84 -9.34 20.27
C LEU A 179 -13.25 -10.70 20.58
N THR A 180 -12.34 -11.13 19.70
CA THR A 180 -11.54 -12.35 19.87
C THR A 180 -10.06 -12.00 19.74
N GLN A 181 -9.22 -12.76 20.44
CA GLN A 181 -7.77 -12.64 20.28
C GLN A 181 -7.37 -13.01 18.85
N ASP A 182 -6.41 -12.27 18.31
CA ASP A 182 -5.84 -12.51 17.00
C ASP A 182 -4.32 -12.34 17.05
N SER A 183 -3.62 -12.84 16.04
CA SER A 183 -2.17 -12.71 15.92
C SER A 183 -1.74 -12.33 14.53
N LEU A 184 -0.68 -11.54 14.45
CA LEU A 184 -0.10 -11.06 13.21
C LEU A 184 1.40 -11.34 13.21
N ASN A 185 1.87 -12.08 12.20
CA ASN A 185 3.28 -12.26 11.95
C ASN A 185 3.75 -11.26 10.88
N LEU A 186 4.82 -10.53 11.16
CA LEU A 186 5.45 -9.58 10.23
C LEU A 186 6.92 -9.89 10.06
N PHE A 187 7.42 -9.72 8.84
CA PHE A 187 8.84 -9.85 8.51
C PHE A 187 9.45 -8.47 8.29
N PHE A 188 10.47 -8.12 9.06
CA PHE A 188 11.22 -6.88 8.89
C PHE A 188 12.47 -7.15 8.08
N VAL A 189 12.65 -6.41 6.99
CA VAL A 189 13.77 -6.56 6.06
C VAL A 189 14.74 -5.39 6.27
N GLN A 190 15.94 -5.70 6.75
CA GLN A 190 17.03 -4.74 6.90
C GLN A 190 17.68 -4.44 5.55
N PRO A 191 18.13 -3.19 5.31
CA PRO A 191 18.86 -2.84 4.10
C PRO A 191 20.20 -3.59 4.02
N VAL A 192 20.56 -4.03 2.82
CA VAL A 192 21.83 -4.72 2.53
C VAL A 192 22.77 -3.83 1.74
N ASN A 193 24.02 -4.26 1.55
CA ASN A 193 25.04 -3.48 0.83
C ASN A 193 24.61 -3.06 -0.59
N GLU A 194 23.83 -3.89 -1.28
CA GLU A 194 23.32 -3.60 -2.61
C GLU A 194 22.28 -2.47 -2.60
N ASP A 195 21.57 -2.29 -1.49
CA ASP A 195 20.57 -1.24 -1.34
C ASP A 195 21.22 0.14 -1.25
N PHE A 196 22.41 0.28 -0.67
CA PHE A 196 23.04 1.60 -0.45
C PHE A 196 23.30 2.40 -1.74
N ASN A 197 23.39 1.73 -2.89
CA ASN A 197 23.55 2.37 -4.20
C ASN A 197 22.20 2.68 -4.89
N LYS A 198 21.08 2.35 -4.26
CA LYS A 198 19.72 2.59 -4.77
C LYS A 198 19.19 3.93 -4.30
N ILE A 199 18.44 4.59 -5.17
CA ILE A 199 17.83 5.91 -4.93
C ILE A 199 16.31 5.80 -4.82
N TRP A 200 15.69 5.00 -5.67
CA TRP A 200 14.24 4.95 -5.84
C TRP A 200 13.63 3.77 -5.10
N LEU A 201 12.56 4.04 -4.36
CA LEU A 201 11.84 3.09 -3.53
C LEU A 201 10.74 2.37 -4.31
N ASP A 202 10.01 3.03 -5.18
CA ASP A 202 9.04 2.40 -6.06
C ASP A 202 9.64 2.18 -7.45
N ASN A 203 8.91 1.42 -8.27
CA ASN A 203 9.21 1.13 -9.66
C ASN A 203 7.96 1.28 -10.54
N ASP A 204 7.09 2.23 -10.16
CA ASP A 204 5.83 2.53 -10.83
C ASP A 204 6.03 3.48 -12.04
N VAL A 205 7.28 3.58 -12.53
CA VAL A 205 7.66 4.33 -13.73
C VAL A 205 8.51 3.47 -14.64
N TYR A 206 8.50 3.79 -15.93
CA TYR A 206 9.25 3.01 -16.92
C TYR A 206 10.66 3.56 -17.15
N LEU A 207 11.67 2.88 -16.61
CA LEU A 207 13.09 3.13 -16.89
C LEU A 207 13.47 2.68 -18.31
N ASN A 208 13.85 3.62 -19.17
CA ASN A 208 14.11 3.37 -20.58
C ASN A 208 15.15 4.31 -21.20
N ASN A 209 15.42 4.12 -22.49
CA ASN A 209 16.37 4.91 -23.26
C ASN A 209 15.89 5.23 -24.68
N ASN A 210 14.57 5.10 -24.91
CA ASN A 210 13.99 5.14 -26.25
C ASN A 210 12.66 5.90 -26.35
N TYR A 211 12.08 6.37 -25.25
CA TYR A 211 10.85 7.17 -25.29
C TYR A 211 11.11 8.66 -25.59
N SER A 212 12.32 9.17 -25.36
CA SER A 212 12.72 10.50 -25.81
C SER A 212 13.43 10.41 -27.16
N SER A 213 13.06 11.29 -28.09
CA SER A 213 13.71 11.42 -29.40
C SER A 213 15.10 12.06 -29.31
N ASN A 214 15.34 12.89 -28.29
CA ASN A 214 16.61 13.58 -28.05
C ASN A 214 16.90 13.69 -26.55
N PRO A 215 17.24 12.57 -25.87
CA PRO A 215 17.46 12.57 -24.43
C PRO A 215 18.74 13.30 -24.04
N TRP A 216 18.71 14.01 -22.91
CA TRP A 216 19.91 14.67 -22.34
C TRP A 216 20.88 13.69 -21.69
N THR A 217 20.39 12.51 -21.31
CA THR A 217 21.11 11.45 -20.58
C THR A 217 20.94 10.11 -21.29
N LEU A 218 21.73 9.10 -20.90
CA LEU A 218 21.65 7.77 -21.50
C LEU A 218 20.36 7.02 -21.14
N GLY A 219 19.76 7.33 -20.00
CA GLY A 219 18.47 6.79 -19.60
C GLY A 219 17.50 7.89 -19.15
N ILE A 220 16.23 7.53 -19.13
CA ILE A 220 15.10 8.36 -18.71
C ILE A 220 14.09 7.49 -17.97
N VAL A 221 13.23 8.13 -17.19
CA VAL A 221 12.04 7.51 -16.61
C VAL A 221 10.82 8.14 -17.26
N THR A 222 9.89 7.31 -17.70
CA THR A 222 8.64 7.74 -18.33
C THR A 222 7.48 7.46 -17.38
N PHE A 223 6.60 8.46 -17.25
CA PHE A 223 5.32 8.39 -16.58
C PHE A 223 4.27 8.26 -17.69
N ASP A 224 3.85 7.03 -18.00
CA ASP A 224 2.95 6.70 -19.11
C ASP A 224 1.56 6.18 -18.67
N GLY A 225 1.29 6.17 -17.36
CA GLY A 225 0.03 5.72 -16.79
C GLY A 225 -0.18 4.20 -16.93
N LEU A 226 0.88 3.45 -17.19
CA LEU A 226 0.86 1.99 -17.22
C LEU A 226 1.50 1.44 -15.95
N ASN A 227 0.93 0.36 -15.43
CA ASN A 227 1.54 -0.32 -14.30
C ASN A 227 2.88 -0.97 -14.69
N ALA A 228 3.60 -1.48 -13.71
CA ALA A 228 4.85 -2.22 -13.93
C ALA A 228 4.72 -3.41 -14.90
N SER A 229 3.48 -3.89 -15.16
CA SER A 229 3.15 -4.92 -16.15
C SER A 229 2.97 -4.41 -17.60
N GLY A 230 3.04 -3.09 -17.81
CA GLY A 230 2.75 -2.41 -19.07
C GLY A 230 1.28 -2.44 -19.45
N LEU A 231 0.41 -2.64 -18.45
CA LEU A 231 -1.03 -2.67 -18.61
C LEU A 231 -1.63 -1.40 -17.98
N PRO A 232 -2.78 -0.93 -18.46
CA PRO A 232 -3.55 0.07 -17.74
C PRO A 232 -3.77 -0.38 -16.30
N TYR A 233 -3.63 0.56 -15.36
CA TYR A 233 -3.94 0.29 -13.96
C TYR A 233 -5.39 -0.14 -13.75
N ASP A 234 -6.30 0.42 -14.55
CA ASP A 234 -7.68 -0.01 -14.67
C ASP A 234 -8.09 -0.07 -16.15
N TRP A 235 -8.87 -1.09 -16.49
CA TRP A 235 -9.46 -1.24 -17.82
C TRP A 235 -10.77 -0.45 -17.97
N THR A 236 -11.27 0.17 -16.90
CA THR A 236 -12.43 1.05 -16.95
C THR A 236 -12.06 2.44 -17.50
N THR A 237 -12.78 2.87 -18.53
CA THR A 237 -12.52 4.13 -19.23
C THR A 237 -12.96 5.33 -18.38
N GLY A 238 -12.08 6.32 -18.18
CA GLY A 238 -12.42 7.62 -17.58
C GLY A 238 -12.14 7.76 -16.08
N VAL A 239 -11.27 6.93 -15.51
CA VAL A 239 -10.83 7.06 -14.10
C VAL A 239 -9.55 7.88 -14.04
N THR A 240 -9.59 9.00 -13.29
CA THR A 240 -8.52 10.00 -13.12
C THR A 240 -7.57 9.72 -11.94
N ASP A 241 -7.59 8.51 -11.38
CA ASP A 241 -7.10 8.26 -10.01
C ASP A 241 -5.80 7.43 -9.94
N TRP A 242 -5.20 7.10 -11.07
CA TRP A 242 -4.00 6.24 -11.11
C TRP A 242 -2.89 6.99 -11.83
N THR A 243 -1.89 7.39 -11.05
CA THR A 243 -0.73 8.15 -11.51
C THR A 243 0.51 7.32 -11.27
N ASP A 244 1.44 7.35 -12.23
CA ASP A 244 2.77 6.84 -12.02
C ASP A 244 3.48 7.66 -10.96
N VAL A 245 4.24 6.98 -10.12
CA VAL A 245 4.90 7.59 -8.98
C VAL A 245 6.37 7.19 -8.98
N LEU A 246 7.22 8.17 -8.71
CA LEU A 246 8.64 7.95 -8.46
C LEU A 246 9.03 8.54 -7.10
N THR A 247 9.22 7.67 -6.10
CA THR A 247 9.57 8.06 -4.72
C THR A 247 11.02 7.75 -4.43
N SER A 248 11.79 8.74 -3.99
CA SER A 248 13.17 8.53 -3.53
C SER A 248 13.22 7.99 -2.11
N LYS A 249 14.38 7.44 -1.71
CA LYS A 249 14.68 7.24 -0.31
C LYS A 249 14.74 8.58 0.43
N PRO A 250 14.49 8.59 1.75
CA PRO A 250 14.63 9.79 2.56
C PRO A 250 16.03 10.41 2.44
N LEU A 251 16.07 11.72 2.23
CA LEU A 251 17.32 12.47 2.18
C LEU A 251 17.82 12.75 3.61
N PHE A 252 19.09 12.49 3.87
CA PHE A 252 19.71 12.83 5.15
C PHE A 252 20.07 14.32 5.17
N LEU A 253 19.16 15.13 5.71
CA LEU A 253 19.32 16.58 5.86
C LEU A 253 19.79 17.01 7.26
N ASN A 254 20.15 16.06 8.13
CA ASN A 254 20.62 16.40 9.47
C ASN A 254 21.84 17.34 9.38
N GLN A 255 21.86 18.37 10.23
CA GLN A 255 22.88 19.44 10.25
C GLN A 255 22.85 20.38 9.04
N LYS A 256 21.86 20.28 8.15
CA LYS A 256 21.61 21.26 7.11
C LYS A 256 20.62 22.30 7.59
N THR A 257 20.81 23.51 7.08
CA THR A 257 20.02 24.70 7.38
C THR A 257 19.71 25.41 6.07
N ILE A 258 18.74 26.32 6.08
CA ILE A 258 18.44 27.16 4.91
C ILE A 258 19.70 27.89 4.39
N SER A 259 20.64 28.25 5.27
CA SER A 259 21.90 28.90 4.85
C SER A 259 22.81 28.01 4.00
N ASP A 260 22.65 26.69 4.02
CA ASP A 260 23.41 25.77 3.17
C ASP A 260 22.96 25.81 1.70
N SER A 261 21.84 26.48 1.38
CA SER A 261 21.32 26.66 0.02
C SER A 261 21.26 25.35 -0.77
N ILE A 262 20.35 24.46 -0.36
CA ILE A 262 20.16 23.15 -1.01
C ILE A 262 19.17 23.31 -2.16
N TYR A 263 19.50 22.69 -3.30
CA TYR A 263 18.66 22.75 -4.49
C TYR A 263 18.22 21.36 -4.93
N PHE A 264 16.96 21.24 -5.34
CA PHE A 264 16.43 20.12 -6.10
C PHE A 264 16.28 20.55 -7.55
N SER A 265 16.89 19.81 -8.47
CA SER A 265 16.89 20.16 -9.90
C SER A 265 16.65 18.93 -10.74
N PHE A 266 15.87 19.09 -11.80
CA PHE A 266 15.54 18.01 -12.71
C PHE A 266 15.23 18.55 -14.10
N PHE A 267 15.33 17.66 -15.08
CA PHE A 267 14.85 17.90 -16.43
C PHE A 267 13.60 17.06 -16.67
N PHE A 268 12.62 17.61 -17.37
CA PHE A 268 11.44 16.88 -17.80
C PHE A 268 11.09 17.19 -19.26
N GLN A 269 10.41 16.26 -19.91
CA GLN A 269 9.87 16.36 -21.26
C GLN A 269 8.42 15.90 -21.19
N SER A 270 7.51 16.63 -21.83
CA SER A 270 6.08 16.30 -21.78
C SER A 270 5.67 15.29 -22.85
N GLY A 271 6.25 15.37 -24.06
CA GLY A 271 6.01 14.43 -25.16
C GLY A 271 7.10 13.36 -25.31
N GLY A 272 7.37 12.97 -26.55
CA GLY A 272 8.28 11.90 -26.92
C GLY A 272 7.62 10.89 -27.85
N ASN A 273 8.12 9.67 -27.86
CA ASN A 273 7.62 8.57 -28.70
C ASN A 273 6.41 7.83 -28.08
N GLY A 274 5.90 8.31 -26.93
CA GLY A 274 4.72 7.78 -26.23
C GLY A 274 3.45 8.55 -26.56
N ASP A 275 2.39 8.30 -25.79
CA ASP A 275 1.19 9.13 -25.85
C ASP A 275 1.46 10.48 -25.18
N THR A 276 0.88 11.55 -25.74
CA THR A 276 1.11 12.90 -25.24
C THR A 276 0.15 13.18 -24.09
N PRO A 277 0.60 13.79 -22.97
CA PRO A 277 -0.27 14.17 -21.87
C PRO A 277 -1.41 15.08 -22.30
N GLU A 278 -2.61 14.80 -21.79
CA GLU A 278 -3.80 15.60 -22.01
C GLU A 278 -3.72 16.91 -21.18
N SER A 279 -4.53 17.92 -21.53
CA SER A 279 -4.51 19.20 -20.81
C SER A 279 -4.91 19.09 -19.33
N ASP A 280 -5.66 18.04 -19.00
CA ASP A 280 -6.12 17.74 -17.64
C ASP A 280 -5.11 16.90 -16.85
N ASP A 281 -4.07 16.37 -17.50
CA ASP A 281 -2.96 15.68 -16.84
C ASP A 281 -2.05 16.66 -16.11
N SER A 282 -1.26 16.14 -15.18
CA SER A 282 -0.27 16.96 -14.48
C SER A 282 0.93 16.16 -14.00
N LEU A 283 2.10 16.78 -14.08
CA LEU A 283 3.32 16.32 -13.41
C LEU A 283 3.49 17.16 -12.14
N LYS A 284 3.68 16.49 -11.00
CA LYS A 284 3.80 17.13 -9.68
C LYS A 284 5.07 16.68 -8.97
N LEU A 285 5.73 17.63 -8.31
CA LEU A 285 6.79 17.37 -7.34
C LEU A 285 6.26 17.65 -5.94
N GLU A 286 6.40 16.66 -5.07
CA GLU A 286 6.00 16.76 -3.67
C GLU A 286 7.15 16.36 -2.75
N PHE A 287 7.26 17.00 -1.59
CA PHE A 287 8.14 16.58 -0.51
C PHE A 287 7.34 16.03 0.65
N TYR A 288 7.74 14.85 1.13
CA TYR A 288 7.15 14.25 2.31
C TYR A 288 7.77 14.85 3.58
N ILE A 289 6.92 15.33 4.49
CA ILE A 289 7.30 15.97 5.75
C ILE A 289 7.03 14.99 6.89
N PRO A 290 8.05 14.34 7.48
CA PRO A 290 7.87 13.32 8.50
C PRO A 290 7.19 13.82 9.78
N SER A 291 7.38 15.09 10.16
CA SER A 291 6.81 15.66 11.39
C SER A 291 5.28 15.75 11.35
N ASN A 292 4.72 15.94 10.15
CA ASN A 292 3.28 16.13 9.94
C ASN A 292 2.64 14.92 9.26
N ASN A 293 3.44 13.92 8.88
CA ASN A 293 3.02 12.75 8.11
C ASN A 293 2.24 13.11 6.84
N GLN A 294 2.74 14.10 6.08
CA GLN A 294 2.03 14.69 4.94
C GLN A 294 2.97 14.98 3.77
N TRP A 295 2.45 14.86 2.55
CA TRP A 295 3.10 15.33 1.32
C TRP A 295 2.76 16.81 1.08
N SER A 296 3.77 17.60 0.75
CA SER A 296 3.64 19.03 0.44
C SER A 296 3.99 19.27 -1.04
N PRO A 297 3.08 19.85 -1.85
CA PRO A 297 3.35 20.14 -3.25
C PRO A 297 4.32 21.31 -3.38
N ILE A 298 5.36 21.12 -4.18
CA ILE A 298 6.47 22.08 -4.38
C ILE A 298 6.39 22.74 -5.76
N TRP A 299 6.06 21.94 -6.77
CA TRP A 299 6.01 22.37 -8.14
C TRP A 299 5.05 21.49 -8.93
N SER A 300 4.39 22.06 -9.94
CA SER A 300 3.60 21.29 -10.88
C SER A 300 3.52 21.97 -12.25
N THR A 301 3.21 21.17 -13.26
CA THR A 301 2.79 21.65 -14.58
C THR A 301 1.60 20.83 -15.06
N HIS A 302 0.75 21.44 -15.87
CA HIS A 302 -0.30 20.72 -16.61
C HIS A 302 0.33 19.95 -17.78
N GLY A 303 -0.39 18.98 -18.33
CA GLY A 303 0.01 18.28 -19.55
C GLY A 303 -0.01 19.20 -20.78
N PHE A 304 0.98 19.05 -21.64
CA PHE A 304 1.08 19.75 -22.92
C PHE A 304 1.90 18.95 -23.93
N GLU A 305 1.73 19.23 -25.22
CA GLU A 305 2.55 18.60 -26.27
C GLU A 305 3.87 19.36 -26.44
N SER A 306 5.00 18.68 -26.21
CA SER A 306 6.33 19.22 -26.52
C SER A 306 7.41 18.14 -26.53
N ASP A 307 8.26 18.18 -27.56
CA ASP A 307 9.46 17.36 -27.64
C ASP A 307 10.70 18.03 -27.00
N ASP A 308 10.55 19.24 -26.47
CA ASP A 308 11.63 19.96 -25.82
C ASP A 308 11.80 19.52 -24.37
N TRP A 309 13.04 19.62 -23.89
CA TRP A 309 13.36 19.41 -22.49
C TRP A 309 13.32 20.71 -21.72
N PHE A 310 12.65 20.68 -20.57
CA PHE A 310 12.53 21.79 -19.65
C PHE A 310 13.36 21.52 -18.41
N TYR A 311 14.05 22.54 -17.92
CA TYR A 311 14.86 22.46 -16.72
C TYR A 311 14.17 23.16 -15.56
N GLN A 312 14.08 22.47 -14.42
CA GLN A 312 13.56 23.02 -13.19
C GLN A 312 14.66 23.04 -12.13
N HIS A 313 14.76 24.16 -11.41
CA HIS A 313 15.73 24.39 -10.35
C HIS A 313 15.02 25.03 -9.15
N ILE A 314 14.97 24.32 -8.03
CA ILE A 314 14.15 24.67 -6.88
C ILE A 314 15.05 24.77 -5.66
N LEU A 315 15.02 25.91 -4.97
CA LEU A 315 15.70 26.11 -3.70
C LEU A 315 14.83 25.54 -2.57
N LEU A 316 15.41 24.76 -1.67
CA LEU A 316 14.78 24.35 -0.42
C LEU A 316 14.97 25.48 0.60
N ASP A 317 14.02 26.42 0.63
CA ASP A 317 14.11 27.67 1.40
C ASP A 317 13.28 27.67 2.70
N SER A 318 12.55 26.58 2.96
CA SER A 318 11.72 26.42 4.15
C SER A 318 12.31 25.42 5.13
N ASN A 319 12.23 25.73 6.43
CA ASN A 319 12.55 24.79 7.51
C ASN A 319 11.52 23.65 7.65
N LEU A 320 10.44 23.68 6.86
CA LEU A 320 9.42 22.63 6.85
C LEU A 320 9.87 21.38 6.07
N TYR A 321 10.89 21.49 5.22
CA TYR A 321 11.36 20.43 4.33
C TYR A 321 12.49 19.61 4.95
#